data_AF-A0A222FEL0-F1
#
_entry.id   AF-A0A222FEL0-F1
#
_cell.length_a   1.000
_cell.length_b   1.000
_cell.length_c   1.000
_cell.angle_alpha   90.00
_cell.angle_beta   90.00
_cell.angle_gamma   90.00
#
_symmetry.space_group_name_H-M   'P 1'
#
loop_
_entity.id
_entity.type
_entity.pdbx_description
1 polymer ?
#
loop_
_entity_poly.entity_id
_entity_poly.type
_entity_poly.pdbx_seq_one_letter_code
_entity_poly.pdbx_strand_id
1 'polypeptide(L)'
;MKFRKLMKRVQGYFDQNQRQRRKQRKDIKHCLKKLRKKQKHLEEKLLLSKHPDEQQELKDKIALLKQQRQKLLTVLSNDAT
;
A
#
# COMPACT_ATOMS: atom_id res chain seq x y z
N MET A 1 31.00 11.32 -28.64
CA MET A 1 29.82 12.06 -28.14
C MET A 1 28.46 11.43 -28.53
N LYS A 2 28.27 10.94 -29.77
CA LYS A 2 26.97 10.41 -30.24
C LYS A 2 26.48 9.16 -29.51
N PHE A 3 27.36 8.19 -29.25
CA PHE A 3 27.01 6.96 -28.52
C PHE A 3 26.61 7.19 -27.06
N ARG A 4 27.36 8.00 -26.30
CA ARG A 4 26.99 8.37 -24.91
C ARG A 4 25.63 9.06 -24.83
N LYS A 5 25.28 9.94 -25.78
CA LYS A 5 23.96 10.58 -25.83
C LYS A 5 22.85 9.58 -26.16
N LEU A 6 23.12 8.60 -27.04
CA LEU A 6 22.20 7.52 -27.36
C LEU A 6 21.94 6.64 -26.12
N MET A 7 23.00 6.20 -25.44
CA MET A 7 22.90 5.43 -24.20
C MET A 7 22.18 6.19 -23.09
N LYS A 8 22.39 7.50 -22.95
CA LYS A 8 21.62 8.34 -22.00
C LYS A 8 20.13 8.43 -22.36
N ARG A 9 19.77 8.50 -23.64
CA ARG A 9 18.35 8.47 -24.06
C ARG A 9 17.72 7.12 -23.75
N VAL A 10 18.41 6.03 -24.08
CA VAL A 10 17.98 4.65 -23.77
C VAL A 10 17.81 4.48 -22.26
N GLN A 11 18.78 4.94 -21.47
CA GLN A 11 18.72 4.92 -20.01
C GLN A 11 17.58 5.78 -19.47
N GLY A 12 17.26 6.92 -20.11
CA GLY A 12 16.10 7.74 -19.79
C GLY A 12 14.76 7.00 -19.92
N TYR A 13 14.62 6.13 -20.93
CA TYR A 13 13.44 5.27 -21.08
C TYR A 13 13.36 4.19 -19.98
N PHE A 14 14.51 3.62 -19.58
CA PHE A 14 14.56 2.70 -18.43
C PHE A 14 14.32 3.42 -17.08
N ASP A 15 14.76 4.68 -16.95
CA ASP A 15 14.55 5.52 -15.76
C ASP A 15 13.10 5.97 -15.60
N GLN A 16 12.35 6.17 -16.68
CA GLN A 16 10.90 6.45 -16.60
C GLN A 16 10.16 5.32 -15.88
N ASN A 17 10.49 4.07 -16.21
CA ASN A 17 9.95 2.90 -15.52
C ASN A 17 10.39 2.86 -14.05
N GLN A 18 11.61 3.29 -13.73
CA GLN A 18 12.07 3.39 -12.35
C GLN A 18 11.33 4.48 -11.56
N ARG A 19 11.09 5.65 -12.17
CA ARG A 19 10.31 6.75 -11.57
C ARG A 19 8.86 6.35 -11.33
N GLN A 20 8.22 5.69 -12.30
CA GLN A 20 6.85 5.18 -12.15
C GLN A 20 6.76 4.14 -11.02
N ARG A 21 7.68 3.16 -10.96
CA ARG A 21 7.75 2.20 -9.85
C ARG A 21 7.94 2.87 -8.50
N ARG A 22 8.81 3.89 -8.41
CA ARG A 22 8.98 4.68 -7.17
C ARG A 22 7.70 5.40 -6.77
N LYS A 23 6.95 5.97 -7.72
CA LYS A 23 5.67 6.63 -7.47
C LYS A 23 4.63 5.63 -6.97
N GLN A 24 4.45 4.51 -7.66
CA GLN A 24 3.55 3.43 -7.26
C GLN A 24 3.86 2.93 -5.85
N ARG A 25 5.14 2.67 -5.53
CA ARG A 25 5.56 2.28 -4.17
C ARG A 25 5.20 3.34 -3.11
N LYS A 26 5.34 4.64 -3.42
CA LYS A 26 4.93 5.72 -2.51
C LYS A 26 3.42 5.71 -2.28
N ASP A 27 2.64 5.54 -3.34
CA ASP A 27 1.18 5.50 -3.28
C ASP A 27 0.70 4.28 -2.47
N ILE A 28 1.29 3.10 -2.69
CA ILE A 28 0.98 1.89 -1.90
C ILE A 28 1.33 2.10 -0.43
N LYS A 29 2.49 2.67 -0.10
CA LYS A 29 2.86 3.00 1.29
C LYS A 29 1.87 3.97 1.93
N HIS A 30 1.38 4.97 1.18
CA HIS A 30 0.37 5.90 1.66
C HIS A 30 -0.96 5.21 1.93
N CYS A 31 -1.42 4.35 1.03
CA CYS A 31 -2.61 3.52 1.23
C CYS A 31 -2.48 2.62 2.46
N LEU A 32 -1.35 1.93 2.63
CA LEU A 32 -1.06 1.11 3.82
C LEU A 32 -1.12 1.93 5.12
N LYS A 33 -0.58 3.17 5.11
CA LYS A 33 -0.66 4.08 6.26
C LYS A 33 -2.11 4.44 6.59
N LYS A 34 -2.95 4.73 5.57
CA LYS A 34 -4.38 5.01 5.76
C LYS A 34 -5.13 3.80 6.30
N LEU A 35 -4.91 2.61 5.74
CA LEU A 35 -5.52 1.36 6.19
C LEU A 35 -5.17 1.06 7.66
N ARG A 36 -3.89 1.20 8.03
CA ARG A 36 -3.43 1.03 9.43
C ARG A 36 -4.12 2.01 10.38
N LYS A 37 -4.23 3.29 10.01
CA LYS A 37 -4.94 4.29 10.82
C LYS A 37 -6.42 3.93 10.99
N LYS A 38 -7.09 3.54 9.91
CA LYS A 38 -8.50 3.14 9.93
C LYS A 38 -8.73 1.88 10.77
N GLN A 39 -7.82 0.90 10.67
CA GLN A 39 -7.86 -0.30 11.50
C GLN A 39 -7.77 0.05 12.99
N LYS A 40 -6.80 0.88 13.40
CA LYS A 40 -6.64 1.31 14.79
C LYS A 40 -7.89 2.01 15.32
N HIS A 41 -8.49 2.88 14.51
CA HIS A 41 -9.75 3.56 14.86
C HIS A 41 -10.92 2.59 15.05
N LEU A 42 -11.03 1.56 14.21
CA LEU A 42 -12.07 0.55 14.36
C LEU A 42 -11.82 -0.36 15.56
N GLU A 43 -10.56 -0.67 15.87
CA GLU A 43 -10.17 -1.41 17.08
C GLU A 43 -10.50 -0.60 18.35
N GLU A 44 -10.23 0.70 18.36
CA GLU A 44 -10.63 1.61 19.44
C GLU A 44 -12.16 1.67 19.60
N LYS A 45 -12.91 1.75 18.50
CA LYS A 45 -14.38 1.67 18.51
C LYS A 45 -14.89 0.33 19.04
N LEU A 46 -14.24 -0.78 18.67
CA LEU A 46 -14.61 -2.11 19.12
C LEU A 46 -14.47 -2.24 20.64
N LEU A 47 -13.41 -1.64 21.22
CA LEU A 47 -13.19 -1.62 22.67
C LEU A 47 -14.26 -0.81 23.42
N LEU A 48 -14.84 0.21 22.78
CA LEU A 48 -15.85 1.08 23.37
C LEU A 48 -17.28 0.59 23.14
N SER A 49 -17.52 -0.23 22.11
CA SER A 49 -18.84 -0.76 21.81
C SER A 49 -19.25 -1.82 22.83
N LYS A 50 -20.48 -1.71 23.33
CA LYS A 50 -21.09 -2.66 24.28
C LYS A 50 -22.13 -3.58 23.61
N HIS A 51 -22.45 -3.33 22.34
CA HIS A 51 -23.47 -4.08 21.61
C HIS A 51 -22.84 -5.20 20.79
N PRO A 52 -23.28 -6.46 20.96
CA PRO A 52 -22.66 -7.62 20.32
C PRO A 52 -22.73 -7.57 18.78
N ASP A 53 -23.83 -7.09 18.20
CA ASP A 53 -23.99 -6.99 16.75
C ASP A 53 -23.03 -5.96 16.14
N GLU A 54 -22.91 -4.80 16.79
CA GLU A 54 -21.98 -3.75 16.39
C GLU A 54 -20.52 -4.21 16.53
N GLN A 55 -20.21 -4.95 17.59
CA GLN A 55 -18.88 -5.55 17.76
C GLN A 55 -18.55 -6.54 16.64
N GLN A 56 -19.52 -7.36 16.21
CA GLN A 56 -19.31 -8.31 15.12
C GLN A 56 -19.06 -7.59 13.80
N GLU A 57 -19.85 -6.57 13.46
CA GLU A 57 -19.61 -5.76 12.27
C GLU A 57 -18.23 -5.09 12.27
N LEU A 58 -17.80 -4.57 13.43
CA LEU A 58 -16.50 -3.95 13.58
C LEU A 58 -15.37 -4.96 13.38
N LYS A 59 -15.51 -6.18 13.92
CA LYS A 59 -14.56 -7.28 13.70
C LYS A 59 -14.47 -7.66 12.22
N ASP A 60 -15.60 -7.77 11.52
CA ASP A 60 -15.63 -8.10 10.09
C ASP A 60 -14.96 -7.01 9.25
N LYS A 61 -15.24 -5.73 9.54
CA LYS A 61 -14.59 -4.58 8.90
C LYS A 61 -13.08 -4.58 9.16
N ILE A 62 -12.63 -4.91 10.38
CA ILE A 62 -11.20 -5.03 10.72
C ILE A 62 -10.56 -6.18 9.95
N ALA A 63 -11.22 -7.34 9.86
CA ALA A 63 -10.71 -8.51 9.14
C ALA A 63 -10.50 -8.20 7.65
N LEU A 64 -11.47 -7.53 7.01
CA LEU A 64 -11.37 -7.11 5.62
C LEU A 64 -10.22 -6.12 5.40
N LEU A 65 -10.03 -5.15 6.30
CA LEU A 65 -8.89 -4.22 6.24
C LEU A 65 -7.54 -4.94 6.39
N LYS A 66 -7.45 -5.96 7.26
CA LYS A 66 -6.24 -6.79 7.42
C LYS A 66 -5.93 -7.55 6.12
N GLN A 67 -6.92 -8.16 5.49
CA GLN A 67 -6.75 -8.84 4.20
C GLN A 67 -6.27 -7.89 3.09
N GLN A 68 -6.89 -6.72 2.97
CA GLN A 68 -6.47 -5.70 1.99
C GLN A 68 -5.03 -5.22 2.24
N ARG A 69 -4.66 -5.02 3.51
CA ARG A 69 -3.30 -4.66 3.90
C ARG A 69 -2.29 -5.73 3.52
N GLN A 70 -2.62 -7.01 3.76
CA GLN A 70 -1.76 -8.13 3.39
C GLN A 70 -1.52 -8.18 1.89
N LYS A 71 -2.57 -8.04 1.08
CA LYS A 71 -2.46 -7.99 -0.40
C LYS A 71 -1.50 -6.88 -0.85
N LEU A 72 -1.64 -5.67 -0.30
CA LEU A 72 -0.75 -4.55 -0.64
C LEU A 72 0.69 -4.74 -0.16
N LEU A 73 0.92 -5.44 0.96
CA LEU A 73 2.26 -5.80 1.41
C LEU A 73 2.92 -6.81 0.47
N THR A 74 2.18 -7.81 -0.01
CA THR A 74 2.67 -8.78 -1.01
C THR A 74 3.05 -8.10 -2.33
N VAL A 75 2.28 -7.10 -2.77
CA VAL A 75 2.66 -6.30 -3.95
C VAL A 75 3.99 -5.58 -3.73
N LEU A 76 4.20 -4.98 -2.56
CA LEU A 76 5.48 -4.32 -2.24
C LEU A 76 6.66 -5.28 -2.13
N SER A 77 6.46 -6.50 -1.63
CA SER A 77 7.53 -7.51 -1.53
C SER A 77 7.90 -8.07 -2.89
N ASN A 78 6.91 -8.35 -3.75
CA ASN A 78 7.14 -8.91 -5.08
C ASN A 78 7.75 -7.89 -6.05
N ASP A 79 7.50 -6.60 -5.85
CA ASP A 79 8.18 -5.54 -6.60
C ASP A 79 9.67 -5.38 -6.23
N ALA A 80 10.12 -5.97 -5.11
CA ALA A 80 11.50 -5.82 -4.61
C ALA A 80 12.50 -6.82 -5.21
N THR A 81 12.02 -7.87 -5.86
CA THR A 81 12.77 -8.82 -6.71
C THR A 81 12.76 -8.38 -8.16
#